data_AF-A0A7S2IVW9-F1
#
_entry.id   AF-A0A7S2IVW9-F1
#
_cell.length_a   1.000
_cell.length_b   1.000
_cell.length_c   1.000
_cell.angle_alpha   90.00
_cell.angle_beta   90.00
_cell.angle_gamma   90.00
#
_symmetry.space_group_name_H-M   'P 1'
#
loop_
_entity.id
_entity.type
_entity.pdbx_description
1 polymer ?
#
loop_
_entity_poly.entity_id
_entity_poly.type
_entity_poly.pdbx_seq_one_letter_code
_entity_poly.pdbx_strand_id
1 'polypeptide(L)'
;HEDLEEQRKPVDLVKEARASGRKVVLVSMGTVVTGDSTDFGWEARLRGTDRHFRGLTGRELCRAAWGAAFDAFGAETPAEGPLLMVALGPQPDALGDLRAPANAFCAPVLPQVDVLKAGVDLFL
;
A
#
# COMPACT_ATOMS: atom_id res chain seq x y z
N HIS A 1 18.31 2.37 -22.76
CA HIS A 1 16.95 1.96 -23.16
C HIS A 1 16.07 1.77 -21.92
N GLU A 2 16.35 2.50 -20.83
CA GLU A 2 15.81 2.32 -19.48
C GLU A 2 15.08 3.57 -18.94
N ASP A 3 14.87 4.59 -19.79
CA ASP A 3 14.41 5.92 -19.33
C ASP A 3 12.98 6.29 -19.81
N LEU A 4 12.23 5.37 -20.42
CA LEU A 4 10.88 5.67 -20.94
C LEU A 4 9.73 5.28 -20.00
N GLU A 5 10.03 4.61 -18.88
CA GLU A 5 9.11 4.48 -17.73
C GLU A 5 9.29 5.65 -16.75
N GLU A 6 9.50 6.85 -17.29
CA GLU A 6 9.62 8.12 -16.60
C GLU A 6 8.29 8.42 -15.86
N GLN A 7 8.18 7.84 -14.66
CA GLN A 7 7.32 8.20 -13.54
C GLN A 7 5.95 8.75 -13.93
N ARG A 8 4.99 7.88 -14.26
CA ARG A 8 3.58 8.25 -14.17
C ARG A 8 3.34 8.72 -12.74
N LYS A 9 3.08 10.01 -12.58
CA LYS A 9 2.90 10.59 -11.25
C LYS A 9 1.69 9.91 -10.61
N PRO A 10 1.78 9.45 -9.36
CA PRO A 10 0.67 8.77 -8.69
C PRO A 10 -0.66 9.53 -8.77
N VAL A 11 -0.59 10.86 -8.74
CA VAL A 11 -1.74 11.76 -8.87
C VAL A 11 -2.39 11.68 -10.25
N ASP A 12 -1.62 11.52 -11.32
CA ASP A 12 -2.14 11.45 -12.68
C ASP A 12 -2.87 10.11 -12.91
N LEU A 13 -2.39 9.00 -12.35
CA LEU A 13 -3.09 7.71 -12.33
C LEU A 13 -4.46 7.81 -11.68
N VAL A 14 -4.55 8.52 -10.54
CA VAL A 14 -5.81 8.77 -9.83
C VAL A 14 -6.76 9.59 -10.71
N LYS A 15 -6.27 10.67 -11.31
CA LYS A 15 -7.09 11.53 -12.18
C LYS A 15 -7.63 10.77 -13.39
N GLU A 16 -6.82 9.93 -14.02
CA GLU A 16 -7.23 9.11 -15.16
C GLU A 16 -8.27 8.05 -14.78
N ALA A 17 -8.05 7.34 -13.67
CA ALA A 17 -9.03 6.39 -13.14
C ALA A 17 -10.37 7.09 -12.88
N ARG A 18 -10.35 8.26 -12.24
CA ARG A 18 -11.54 9.07 -12.00
C ARG A 18 -12.21 9.54 -13.30
N ALA A 19 -11.43 10.00 -14.28
CA ALA A 19 -11.94 10.46 -15.57
C ALA A 19 -12.63 9.34 -16.37
N SER A 20 -12.19 8.09 -16.18
CA SER A 20 -12.81 6.89 -16.76
C SER A 20 -13.98 6.33 -15.92
N GLY A 21 -14.37 7.00 -14.84
CA GLY A 21 -15.44 6.55 -13.94
C GLY A 21 -15.03 5.43 -12.98
N ARG A 22 -13.75 5.06 -12.96
CA ARG A 22 -13.19 4.03 -12.09
C ARG A 22 -12.98 4.57 -10.67
N LYS A 23 -13.31 3.73 -9.68
CA LYS A 23 -13.12 4.02 -8.25
C LYS A 23 -11.64 3.94 -7.88
N VAL A 24 -11.23 4.66 -6.84
CA VAL A 24 -9.85 4.67 -6.35
C VAL A 24 -9.81 4.30 -4.87
N VAL A 25 -8.98 3.32 -4.52
CA VAL A 25 -8.72 2.90 -3.14
C VAL A 25 -7.27 3.24 -2.80
N LEU A 26 -7.06 3.97 -1.70
CA LEU A 26 -5.73 4.23 -1.15
C LEU A 26 -5.51 3.34 0.06
N VAL A 27 -4.45 2.52 0.03
CA VAL A 27 -4.07 1.59 1.10
C VAL A 27 -2.75 2.06 1.71
N SER A 28 -2.75 2.43 2.98
CA SER A 28 -1.60 3.01 3.68
C SER A 28 -1.58 2.68 5.18
N MET A 29 -0.54 1.98 5.62
CA MET A 29 -0.38 1.54 7.02
C MET A 29 0.31 2.55 7.96
N GLY A 30 0.58 3.76 7.46
CA GLY A 30 1.32 4.80 8.21
C GLY A 30 2.82 4.51 8.32
N THR A 31 3.61 5.56 8.57
CA THR A 31 5.08 5.49 8.54
C THR A 31 5.69 4.86 9.79
N VAL A 32 4.94 4.78 10.90
CA VAL A 32 5.43 4.19 12.15
C VAL A 32 5.56 2.67 12.01
N VAL A 33 4.50 2.00 11.54
CA VAL A 33 4.45 0.54 11.40
C VAL A 33 5.33 0.03 10.25
N THR A 34 5.48 0.85 9.21
CA THR A 34 6.36 0.56 8.07
C THR A 34 7.82 0.99 8.30
N GLY A 35 8.13 1.68 9.41
CA GLY A 35 9.48 2.17 9.71
C GLY A 35 10.31 1.22 10.58
N ASP A 36 11.50 1.66 11.00
CA ASP A 36 12.45 0.86 11.80
C ASP A 36 12.34 1.07 13.32
N SER A 37 11.18 1.53 13.80
CA SER A 37 10.98 1.69 15.25
C SER A 37 11.14 0.35 15.96
N THR A 38 11.92 0.32 17.03
CA THR A 38 12.12 -0.89 17.85
C THR A 38 10.86 -1.34 18.58
N ASP A 39 9.94 -0.41 18.81
CA ASP A 39 8.74 -0.64 19.62
C ASP A 39 7.50 -0.94 18.75
N PHE A 40 7.43 -0.36 17.55
CA PHE A 40 6.23 -0.42 16.69
C PHE A 40 6.51 -0.63 15.20
N GLY A 41 7.78 -0.71 14.79
CA GLY A 41 8.18 -0.78 13.39
C GLY A 41 8.03 -2.16 12.76
N TRP A 42 8.65 -2.31 11.60
CA TRP A 42 8.52 -3.45 10.70
C TRP A 42 8.79 -4.80 11.37
N GLU A 43 9.88 -4.89 12.13
CA GLU A 43 10.25 -6.12 12.86
C GLU A 43 9.80 -6.10 14.33
N ALA A 44 9.22 -5.00 14.81
CA ALA A 44 8.85 -4.89 16.20
C ALA A 44 7.69 -5.84 16.53
N ARG A 45 7.81 -6.53 17.67
CA ARG A 45 6.71 -7.30 18.26
C ARG A 45 6.50 -6.80 19.68
N LEU A 46 5.26 -6.49 20.02
CA LEU A 46 4.93 -5.97 21.34
C LEU A 46 5.21 -6.99 22.42
N ARG A 47 5.81 -6.53 23.52
CA ARG A 47 6.10 -7.32 24.70
C ARG A 47 4.97 -7.14 25.71
N GLY A 48 4.34 -8.24 26.12
CA GLY A 48 3.34 -8.25 27.18
C GLY A 48 3.95 -7.91 28.55
N THR A 49 3.08 -7.64 29.53
CA THR A 49 3.47 -7.41 30.93
C THR A 49 4.21 -8.60 31.54
N ASP A 50 4.00 -9.80 31.00
CA ASP A 50 4.67 -11.05 31.33
C ASP A 50 6.03 -11.24 30.66
N ARG A 51 6.53 -10.21 29.97
CA ARG A 51 7.80 -10.22 29.22
C ARG A 51 7.84 -11.15 28.01
N HIS A 52 6.72 -11.74 27.58
CA HIS A 52 6.64 -12.51 26.36
C HIS A 52 6.23 -11.64 25.16
N PHE A 53 6.78 -11.94 23.99
CA PHE A 53 6.36 -11.31 22.74
C PHE A 53 5.01 -11.89 22.30
N ARG A 54 4.06 -11.01 21.94
CA ARG A 54 2.72 -11.40 21.49
C ARG A 54 2.29 -10.55 20.30
N GLY A 55 1.33 -11.06 19.53
CA GLY A 55 0.77 -10.38 18.37
C GLY A 55 1.62 -10.49 17.10
N LEU A 56 1.23 -9.71 16.10
CA LEU A 56 1.91 -9.63 14.81
C LEU A 56 3.06 -8.62 14.86
N THR A 57 4.08 -8.83 14.03
CA THR A 57 5.04 -7.76 13.72
C THR A 57 4.42 -6.70 12.80
N GLY A 58 5.06 -5.54 12.66
CA GLY A 58 4.67 -4.54 11.65
C GLY A 58 4.61 -5.14 10.24
N ARG A 59 5.62 -5.94 9.85
CA ARG A 59 5.66 -6.69 8.59
C ARG A 59 4.45 -7.59 8.41
N GLU A 60 4.16 -8.43 9.41
CA GLU A 60 3.05 -9.39 9.34
C GLU A 60 1.72 -8.65 9.24
N LEU A 61 1.55 -7.56 10.00
CA LEU A 61 0.36 -6.71 9.96
C LEU A 61 0.19 -6.01 8.59
N CYS A 62 1.24 -5.37 8.08
CA CYS A 62 1.19 -4.69 6.78
C CYS A 62 0.91 -5.66 5.64
N ARG A 63 1.61 -6.80 5.60
CA ARG A 63 1.38 -7.83 4.59
C ARG A 63 -0.04 -8.41 4.68
N ALA A 64 -0.55 -8.66 5.88
CA ALA A 64 -1.94 -9.10 6.04
C ALA A 64 -2.94 -8.06 5.52
N ALA A 65 -2.72 -6.77 5.81
CA ALA A 65 -3.60 -5.70 5.36
C ALA A 65 -3.55 -5.49 3.84
N TRP A 66 -2.36 -5.46 3.24
CA TRP A 66 -2.21 -5.36 1.78
C TRP A 66 -2.78 -6.58 1.07
N GLY A 67 -2.51 -7.78 1.58
CA GLY A 67 -3.08 -9.02 1.06
C GLY A 67 -4.61 -8.99 1.09
N ALA A 68 -5.22 -8.60 2.20
CA ALA A 68 -6.68 -8.48 2.30
C ALA A 68 -7.25 -7.44 1.32
N ALA A 69 -6.56 -6.32 1.09
CA ALA A 69 -6.97 -5.34 0.09
C ALA A 69 -6.84 -5.89 -1.34
N PHE A 70 -5.80 -6.67 -1.63
CA PHE A 70 -5.62 -7.33 -2.92
C PHE A 70 -6.67 -8.41 -3.16
N ASP A 71 -7.01 -9.20 -2.15
CA ASP A 71 -8.06 -10.22 -2.25
C ASP A 71 -9.45 -9.59 -2.47
N ALA A 72 -9.73 -8.46 -1.81
CA ALA A 72 -11.03 -7.81 -1.88
C ALA A 72 -11.24 -6.99 -3.16
N PHE A 73 -10.19 -6.38 -3.70
CA PHE A 73 -10.29 -5.38 -4.76
C PHE A 73 -9.37 -5.62 -5.97
N GLY A 74 -8.54 -6.66 -5.92
CA GLY A 74 -7.64 -7.03 -6.99
C GLY A 74 -8.39 -7.47 -8.24
N ALA A 75 -7.79 -7.18 -9.39
CA ALA A 75 -8.30 -7.63 -10.68
C ALA A 75 -7.18 -8.18 -11.56
N GLU A 76 -7.56 -9.02 -12.53
CA GLU A 76 -6.63 -9.69 -13.44
C GLU A 76 -6.07 -8.73 -14.50
N THR A 77 -6.84 -7.68 -14.86
CA THR A 77 -6.42 -6.67 -15.83
C THR A 77 -6.32 -5.28 -15.21
N PRO A 78 -5.43 -4.40 -15.71
CA PRO A 78 -5.25 -3.07 -15.14
C PRO A 78 -6.49 -2.17 -15.21
N ALA A 79 -7.43 -2.43 -16.12
CA ALA A 79 -8.62 -1.61 -16.33
C ALA A 79 -9.83 -2.04 -15.48
N GLU A 80 -9.77 -3.22 -14.87
CA GLU A 80 -10.86 -3.80 -14.08
C GLU A 80 -10.79 -3.41 -12.60
N GLY A 81 -11.97 -3.40 -11.95
CA GLY A 81 -12.10 -3.07 -10.54
C GLY A 81 -11.72 -1.62 -10.22
N PRO A 82 -11.54 -1.26 -8.95
CA PRO A 82 -10.96 0.04 -8.56
C PRO A 82 -9.45 0.10 -8.83
N LEU A 83 -8.87 1.30 -8.95
CA LEU A 83 -7.42 1.49 -8.92
C LEU A 83 -6.94 1.40 -7.46
N LEU A 84 -5.99 0.52 -7.18
CA LEU A 84 -5.37 0.41 -5.86
C LEU A 84 -4.09 1.23 -5.81
N MET A 85 -4.03 2.22 -4.94
CA MET A 85 -2.83 3.00 -4.65
C MET A 85 -2.26 2.51 -3.32
N VAL A 86 -1.10 1.86 -3.33
CA VAL A 86 -0.57 1.16 -2.15
C VAL A 86 0.74 1.80 -1.71
N ALA A 87 0.76 2.35 -0.50
CA ALA A 87 1.97 2.87 0.13
C ALA A 87 2.66 1.75 0.93
N LEU A 88 3.80 1.27 0.42
CA LEU A 88 4.55 0.15 1.00
C LEU A 88 5.49 0.55 2.14
N GLY A 89 5.83 1.84 2.23
CA GLY A 89 6.85 2.32 3.17
C GLY A 89 8.29 2.01 2.71
N PRO A 90 9.28 2.32 3.54
CA PRO A 90 10.69 2.32 3.15
C PRO A 90 11.35 0.94 3.10
N GLN A 91 10.68 -0.10 3.61
CA GLN A 91 11.29 -1.41 3.78
C GLN A 91 11.54 -2.10 2.44
N PRO A 92 12.74 -2.67 2.22
CA PRO A 92 13.00 -3.46 1.02
C PRO A 92 12.10 -4.69 1.03
N ASP A 93 11.65 -5.11 -0.15
CA ASP A 93 10.78 -6.29 -0.29
C ASP A 93 9.56 -6.27 0.65
N ALA A 94 8.91 -5.11 0.76
CA ALA A 94 7.77 -4.94 1.64
C ALA A 94 6.68 -6.00 1.40
N LEU A 95 6.42 -6.35 0.14
CA LEU A 95 5.42 -7.36 -0.24
C LEU A 95 5.86 -8.81 0.06
N GLY A 96 7.15 -9.15 -0.02
CA GLY A 96 7.60 -10.54 0.08
C GLY A 96 6.91 -11.42 -0.95
N ASP A 97 6.26 -12.49 -0.50
CA ASP A 97 5.54 -13.43 -1.37
C ASP A 97 4.18 -12.91 -1.86
N LEU A 98 3.71 -11.75 -1.36
CA LEU A 98 2.45 -11.16 -1.84
C LEU A 98 2.58 -10.68 -3.28
N ARG A 99 1.66 -11.12 -4.12
CA ARG A 99 1.58 -10.67 -5.51
C ARG A 99 0.62 -9.51 -5.62
N ALA A 100 1.13 -8.34 -6.00
CA ALA A 100 0.27 -7.22 -6.33
C ALA A 100 -0.61 -7.57 -7.55
N PRO A 101 -1.92 -7.30 -7.51
CA PRO A 101 -2.78 -7.52 -8.67
C PRO A 101 -2.46 -6.52 -9.79
N ALA A 102 -2.87 -6.82 -11.02
CA ALA A 102 -2.55 -6.01 -12.20
C ALA A 102 -3.11 -4.57 -12.13
N ASN A 103 -4.09 -4.38 -11.26
CA ASN A 103 -4.83 -3.15 -11.09
C ASN A 103 -4.31 -2.30 -9.90
N ALA A 104 -3.18 -2.71 -9.29
CA ALA A 104 -2.50 -2.01 -8.20
C ALA A 104 -1.24 -1.26 -8.64
N PHE A 105 -1.11 -0.04 -8.15
CA PHE A 105 0.11 0.76 -8.17
C PHE A 105 0.73 0.74 -6.77
N CYS A 106 1.83 0.01 -6.62
CA CYS A 106 2.56 -0.10 -5.37
C CYS A 106 3.82 0.77 -5.40
N ALA A 107 4.00 1.63 -4.39
CA ALA A 107 5.19 2.47 -4.27
C ALA A 107 5.63 2.60 -2.80
N PRO A 108 6.94 2.75 -2.52
CA PRO A 108 7.42 3.02 -1.17
C PRO A 108 6.78 4.26 -0.54
N VAL A 109 6.62 5.31 -1.34
CA VAL A 109 6.04 6.59 -0.92
C VAL A 109 5.00 7.03 -1.94
N LEU A 110 3.86 7.52 -1.43
CA LEU A 110 2.83 8.20 -2.21
C LEU A 110 2.66 9.63 -1.69
N PRO A 111 2.41 10.63 -2.56
CA PRO A 111 2.01 11.96 -2.13
C PRO A 111 0.57 11.91 -1.61
N GLN A 112 0.35 11.37 -0.41
CA GLN A 112 -0.96 10.96 0.10
C GLN A 112 -1.98 12.09 0.10
N VAL A 113 -1.58 13.30 0.50
CA VAL A 113 -2.46 14.49 0.50
C VAL A 113 -2.95 14.81 -0.91
N ASP A 114 -2.06 14.74 -1.91
CA ASP A 114 -2.41 15.05 -3.29
C ASP A 114 -3.24 13.93 -3.94
N VAL A 115 -2.94 12.67 -3.61
CA VAL A 115 -3.76 11.51 -4.00
C VAL A 115 -5.18 11.62 -3.42
N LEU A 116 -5.32 11.95 -2.14
CA LEU A 116 -6.62 12.16 -1.50
C LEU A 116 -7.39 13.30 -2.17
N LYS A 117 -6.73 14.44 -2.42
CA LYS A 117 -7.33 15.59 -3.12
C LYS A 117 -7.74 15.26 -4.57
N ALA A 118 -6.98 14.41 -5.25
CA ALA A 118 -7.26 14.02 -6.63
C ALA A 118 -8.50 13.11 -6.75
N GLY A 119 -8.87 12.41 -5.67
CA GLY A 119 -10.14 11.71 -5.55
C GLY A 119 -9.97 10.25 -5.19
N VAL A 120 -10.00 9.98 -3.88
CA VAL A 120 -10.06 8.63 -3.31
C VAL A 120 -11.50 8.33 -2.88
N ASP A 121 -12.01 7.16 -3.26
CA ASP A 121 -13.34 6.70 -2.86
C ASP A 121 -13.29 5.90 -1.54
N LEU A 122 -12.16 5.27 -1.21
CA LEU A 122 -11.93 4.52 0.03
C LEU A 122 -10.47 4.63 0.50
N PHE A 123 -10.28 4.92 1.78
CA PHE A 123 -8.97 4.93 2.44
C PHE A 123 -8.89 3.82 3.48
N LEU A 124 -7.85 2.99 3.39
CA LEU A 124 -7.57 1.85 4.27
C LEU A 124 -6.22 2.01 4.95
#